data_AF-A0A8B8AF36-F1
#
_entry.id   AF-A0A8B8AF36-F1
#
_cell.length_a   1.000
_cell.length_b   1.000
_cell.length_c   1.000
_cell.angle_alpha   90.00
_cell.angle_beta   90.00
_cell.angle_gamma   90.00
#
_symmetry.space_group_name_H-M   'P 1'
#
loop_
_entity.id
_entity.type
_entity.pdbx_description
1 polymer ?
#
loop_
_entity_poly.entity_id
_entity_poly.type
_entity_poly.pdbx_seq_one_letter_code
_entity_poly.pdbx_strand_id
1 'polypeptide(L)'
;MTLLGGRRKQHSQQLKQALFSKKEMGMKLEFHIFFPGKNDHTNHLTGQLAGISLPVDTTIKQKVRVLMDDGVSKVAEMKRHLHSYSKNELGITKKTRRFFPSDKDIRNIMGSHKDQTQFSKDDKENLKQMIDDFSNANENDKFHLEIS
;
A
#
# COMPACT_ATOMS: atom_id res chain seq x y z
N MET A 1 19.82 17.82 -28.19
CA MET A 1 21.23 17.47 -27.87
C MET A 1 21.26 16.09 -27.21
N THR A 2 21.68 15.08 -27.95
CA THR A 2 21.56 13.65 -27.63
C THR A 2 22.91 13.12 -27.16
N LEU A 3 23.21 13.20 -25.84
CA LEU A 3 24.56 12.86 -25.32
C LEU A 3 24.61 11.62 -24.40
N LEU A 4 23.47 10.98 -24.09
CA LEU A 4 23.42 9.86 -23.14
C LEU A 4 23.65 8.47 -23.77
N GLY A 5 23.27 8.27 -25.03
CA GLY A 5 23.39 6.97 -25.71
C GLY A 5 24.84 6.52 -25.99
N GLY A 6 25.72 7.48 -26.30
CA GLY A 6 27.14 7.20 -26.59
C GLY A 6 27.90 6.68 -25.38
N ARG A 7 27.67 7.26 -24.19
CA ARG A 7 28.34 6.87 -22.94
C ARG A 7 27.96 5.46 -22.51
N ARG A 8 26.68 5.09 -22.62
CA ARG A 8 26.22 3.73 -22.29
C ARG A 8 26.88 2.66 -23.17
N LYS A 9 27.01 2.95 -24.47
CA LYS A 9 27.66 2.03 -25.43
C LYS A 9 29.15 1.87 -25.12
N GLN A 10 29.84 2.97 -24.81
CA GLN A 10 31.26 2.95 -24.42
C GLN A 10 31.48 2.17 -23.11
N HIS A 11 30.68 2.43 -22.07
CA HIS A 11 30.78 1.69 -20.80
C HIS A 11 30.50 0.19 -20.98
N SER A 12 29.53 -0.18 -21.84
CA SER A 12 29.26 -1.60 -22.15
C SER A 12 30.44 -2.28 -22.83
N GLN A 13 31.11 -1.60 -23.76
CA GLN A 13 32.31 -2.13 -24.43
C GLN A 13 33.48 -2.30 -23.47
N GLN A 14 33.71 -1.32 -22.59
CA GLN A 14 34.72 -1.40 -21.53
C GLN A 14 34.45 -2.55 -20.56
N LEU A 15 33.19 -2.74 -20.15
CA LEU A 15 32.80 -3.82 -19.25
C LEU A 15 33.05 -5.20 -19.87
N LYS A 16 32.70 -5.38 -21.15
CA LYS A 16 32.97 -6.62 -21.90
C LYS A 16 34.48 -6.90 -21.98
N GLN A 17 35.29 -5.90 -22.29
CA GLN A 17 36.75 -6.05 -22.34
C GLN A 17 37.37 -6.40 -20.98
N ALA A 18 36.88 -5.79 -19.89
CA ALA A 18 37.31 -6.10 -18.53
C ALA A 18 36.95 -7.53 -18.09
N LEU A 19 35.77 -8.02 -18.48
CA LEU A 19 35.35 -9.41 -18.24
C LEU A 19 36.20 -10.43 -19.02
N PHE A 20 36.52 -10.13 -20.29
CA PHE A 20 37.33 -11.02 -21.13
C PHE A 20 38.80 -11.11 -20.69
N SER A 21 39.34 -10.05 -20.08
CA SER A 21 40.75 -9.98 -19.69
C SER A 21 41.10 -10.70 -18.38
N LYS A 22 40.14 -11.41 -17.73
CA LYS A 22 40.33 -12.13 -16.45
C LYS A 22 41.06 -11.31 -15.37
N LYS A 23 40.90 -9.98 -15.42
CA LYS A 23 41.47 -9.09 -14.40
C LYS A 23 40.77 -9.41 -13.07
N GLU A 24 41.52 -9.58 -11.98
CA GLU A 24 40.92 -9.77 -10.66
C GLU A 24 40.00 -8.60 -10.34
N MET A 25 38.69 -8.85 -10.36
CA MET A 25 37.68 -7.85 -10.09
C MET A 25 37.37 -7.87 -8.60
N GLY A 26 37.88 -6.88 -7.87
CA GLY A 26 37.45 -6.61 -6.51
C GLY A 26 35.97 -6.22 -6.51
N MET A 27 35.11 -7.07 -5.96
CA MET A 27 33.68 -6.77 -5.83
C MET A 27 33.51 -5.77 -4.68
N LYS A 28 33.03 -4.56 -4.98
CA LYS A 28 32.64 -3.58 -3.97
C LYS A 28 31.12 -3.49 -3.94
N LEU A 29 30.52 -3.87 -2.81
CA LEU A 29 29.10 -3.67 -2.56
C LEU A 29 28.91 -2.24 -2.06
N GLU A 30 28.09 -1.44 -2.76
CA GLU A 30 27.79 -0.07 -2.41
C GLU A 30 26.27 0.14 -2.36
N PHE A 31 25.77 0.61 -1.21
CA PHE A 31 24.35 0.87 -1.01
C PHE A 31 24.07 2.35 -1.24
N HIS A 32 23.34 2.67 -2.31
CA HIS A 32 22.84 4.02 -2.54
C HIS A 32 21.45 4.17 -1.95
N ILE A 33 21.36 4.86 -0.81
CA ILE A 33 20.09 5.23 -0.19
C ILE A 33 19.73 6.63 -0.69
N PHE A 34 18.62 6.73 -1.43
CA PHE A 34 18.06 8.01 -1.85
C PHE A 34 16.96 8.41 -0.87
N PHE A 35 17.13 9.56 -0.22
CA PHE A 35 16.04 10.16 0.53
C PHE A 35 15.13 10.94 -0.44
N PRO A 36 13.79 10.84 -0.28
CA PRO A 36 12.87 11.65 -1.06
C PRO A 36 13.19 13.14 -0.90
N GLY A 37 13.10 13.88 -1.99
CA GLY A 37 13.21 15.33 -1.99
C GLY A 37 12.00 15.98 -1.34
N LYS A 38 12.10 17.27 -0.99
CA LYS A 38 10.99 18.03 -0.35
C LYS A 38 9.67 17.97 -1.13
N ASN A 39 9.75 17.84 -2.45
CA ASN A 39 8.59 17.78 -3.34
C ASN A 39 8.02 16.36 -3.50
N ASP A 40 8.68 15.33 -2.99
CA ASP A 40 8.19 13.94 -3.08
C ASP A 40 7.15 13.63 -1.97
N HIS A 41 6.88 14.59 -1.09
CA HIS A 41 5.91 14.48 -0.01
C HIS A 41 4.53 15.07 -0.35
N THR A 42 4.03 14.82 -1.56
CA THR A 42 2.77 15.44 -2.06
C THR A 42 1.51 14.98 -1.33
N ASN A 43 1.55 13.88 -0.57
CA ASN A 43 0.36 13.24 -0.01
C ASN A 43 0.35 13.08 1.52
N HIS A 44 1.31 13.67 2.24
CA HIS A 44 1.32 13.66 3.70
C HIS A 44 1.94 14.94 4.26
N LEU A 45 1.53 15.28 5.49
CA LEU A 45 2.13 16.38 6.22
C LEU A 45 3.60 16.06 6.50
N THR A 46 4.47 17.06 6.33
CA THR A 46 5.90 17.00 6.64
C THR A 46 6.27 17.99 7.74
N GLY A 47 7.42 17.77 8.39
CA GLY A 47 7.92 18.64 9.46
C GLY A 47 7.15 18.48 10.78
N GLN A 48 7.15 19.52 11.62
CA GLN A 48 6.55 19.50 12.97
C GLN A 48 5.05 19.16 12.95
N LEU A 49 4.31 19.56 11.91
CA LEU A 49 2.88 19.29 11.78
C LEU A 49 2.56 17.79 11.62
N ALA A 50 3.48 17.01 11.05
CA ALA A 50 3.34 15.56 10.95
C ALA A 50 3.37 14.90 12.34
N GLY A 51 4.22 15.41 13.24
CA GLY A 51 4.35 14.90 14.62
C GLY A 51 3.21 15.30 15.54
N ILE A 52 2.47 16.37 15.22
CA ILE A 52 1.35 16.88 16.05
C ILE A 52 0.03 16.18 15.68
N SER A 53 -0.10 15.66 14.45
CA SER A 53 -1.34 15.05 13.99
C SER A 53 -1.52 13.65 14.57
N LEU A 54 -2.35 13.55 15.61
CA LEU A 54 -2.65 12.28 16.24
C LEU A 54 -3.30 11.29 15.24
N PRO A 55 -2.81 10.04 15.15
CA PRO A 55 -3.45 9.02 14.34
C PRO A 55 -4.82 8.65 14.91
N VAL A 56 -5.72 8.20 14.04
CA VAL A 56 -7.02 7.65 14.45
C VAL A 56 -6.80 6.37 15.25
N ASP A 57 -7.46 6.25 16.39
CA ASP A 57 -7.33 5.12 17.30
C ASP A 57 -7.78 3.82 16.63
N THR A 58 -7.15 2.71 17.01
CA THR A 58 -7.46 1.38 16.45
C THR A 58 -8.88 0.94 16.79
N THR A 59 -9.39 1.31 17.97
CA THR A 59 -10.78 0.99 18.37
C THR A 59 -11.81 1.66 17.46
N ILE A 60 -11.56 2.91 17.07
CA ILE A 60 -12.39 3.66 16.14
C ILE A 60 -12.35 3.02 14.75
N LYS A 61 -11.14 2.66 14.27
CA LYS A 61 -11.00 1.94 12.99
C LYS A 61 -11.78 0.62 12.99
N GLN A 62 -11.72 -0.13 14.09
CA GLN A 62 -12.45 -1.38 14.21
C GLN A 62 -13.96 -1.16 14.23
N LYS A 63 -14.43 -0.12 14.93
CA LYS A 63 -15.85 0.24 14.92
C LYS A 63 -16.34 0.64 13.52
N VAL A 64 -15.52 1.33 12.73
CA VAL A 64 -15.85 1.63 11.32
C VAL A 64 -16.07 0.36 10.51
N ARG A 65 -15.22 -0.66 10.68
CA ARG A 65 -15.36 -1.95 9.97
C ARG A 65 -16.66 -2.64 10.34
N VAL A 66 -16.93 -2.80 11.63
CA VAL A 66 -18.19 -3.40 12.12
C VAL A 66 -19.41 -2.66 11.55
N LEU A 67 -19.42 -1.33 11.56
CA LEU A 67 -20.52 -0.56 11.02
C LEU A 67 -20.66 -0.71 9.49
N MET A 68 -19.55 -0.90 8.76
CA MET A 68 -19.60 -1.18 7.33
C MET A 68 -20.18 -2.57 7.05
N ASP A 69 -19.80 -3.57 7.84
CA ASP A 69 -20.35 -4.93 7.77
C ASP A 69 -21.87 -4.92 8.09
N ASP A 70 -22.29 -4.06 9.01
CA ASP A 70 -23.71 -3.78 9.32
C ASP A 70 -24.44 -2.96 8.23
N GLY A 71 -23.76 -2.57 7.14
CA GLY A 71 -24.33 -1.89 5.99
C GLY A 71 -24.23 -0.35 6.00
N VAL A 72 -23.55 0.26 6.97
CA VAL A 72 -23.36 1.72 7.01
C VAL A 72 -22.36 2.15 5.94
N SER A 73 -22.86 2.81 4.90
CA SER A 73 -22.08 3.22 3.73
C SER A 73 -21.85 4.73 3.62
N LYS A 74 -22.61 5.55 4.35
CA LYS A 74 -22.52 7.01 4.29
C LYS A 74 -21.60 7.56 5.37
N VAL A 75 -20.67 8.43 4.98
CA VAL A 75 -19.70 9.08 5.89
C VAL A 75 -20.41 9.88 7.00
N ALA A 76 -21.50 10.56 6.69
CA ALA A 76 -22.25 11.35 7.68
C ALA A 76 -22.89 10.46 8.78
N GLU A 77 -23.45 9.32 8.39
CA GLU A 77 -24.01 8.34 9.32
C GLU A 77 -22.91 7.68 10.14
N MET A 78 -21.83 7.25 9.49
CA MET A 78 -20.64 6.72 10.14
C MET A 78 -20.12 7.68 11.22
N LYS A 79 -19.97 8.97 10.87
CA LYS A 79 -19.52 10.00 11.81
C LYS A 79 -20.43 10.13 13.02
N ARG A 80 -21.75 10.08 12.82
CA ARG A 80 -22.73 10.12 13.92
C ARG A 80 -22.59 8.90 14.84
N HIS A 81 -22.45 7.71 14.28
CA HIS A 81 -22.21 6.49 15.06
C HIS A 81 -20.90 6.55 15.85
N LEU A 82 -19.81 6.98 15.22
CA LEU A 82 -18.52 7.15 15.89
C LEU A 82 -18.58 8.19 17.01
N HIS A 83 -19.30 9.29 16.81
CA HIS A 83 -19.50 10.30 17.85
C HIS A 83 -20.24 9.73 19.07
N SER A 84 -21.28 8.94 18.82
CA SER A 84 -22.03 8.25 19.87
C SER A 84 -21.15 7.23 20.60
N TYR A 85 -20.40 6.42 19.86
CA TYR A 85 -19.46 5.43 20.38
C TYR A 85 -18.38 6.07 21.27
N SER A 86 -17.69 7.09 20.77
CA SER A 86 -16.64 7.79 21.53
C SER A 86 -17.16 8.43 22.82
N LYS A 87 -18.39 8.96 22.80
CA LYS A 87 -18.98 9.60 23.98
C LYS A 87 -19.55 8.60 24.98
N ASN A 88 -20.32 7.62 24.52
CA ASN A 88 -21.13 6.77 25.38
C ASN A 88 -20.39 5.49 25.78
N GLU A 89 -19.62 4.89 24.87
CA GLU A 89 -18.91 3.63 25.14
C GLU A 89 -17.49 3.88 25.66
N LEU A 90 -16.77 4.87 25.11
CA LEU A 90 -15.40 5.19 25.55
C LEU A 90 -15.33 6.27 26.65
N GLY A 91 -16.42 6.98 26.92
CA GLY A 91 -16.44 8.09 27.88
C GLY A 91 -15.57 9.29 27.48
N ILE A 92 -15.20 9.41 26.21
CA ILE A 92 -14.28 10.44 25.71
C ILE A 92 -15.08 11.64 25.24
N THR A 93 -14.87 12.77 25.91
CA THR A 93 -15.52 14.04 25.57
C THR A 93 -14.61 14.98 24.79
N LYS A 94 -13.29 14.77 24.83
CA LYS A 94 -12.30 15.61 24.16
C LYS A 94 -12.29 15.35 22.65
N LYS A 95 -12.67 16.37 21.88
CA LYS A 95 -12.67 16.36 20.40
C LYS A 95 -11.26 16.35 19.81
N THR A 96 -10.58 15.21 19.89
CA THR A 96 -9.29 14.97 19.24
C THR A 96 -9.48 14.10 18.01
N ARG A 97 -8.66 14.31 16.97
CA ARG A 97 -8.68 13.47 15.74
C ARG A 97 -8.57 11.97 16.03
N ARG A 98 -7.90 11.60 17.12
CA ARG A 98 -7.76 10.21 17.59
C ARG A 98 -9.09 9.50 17.79
N PHE A 99 -10.07 10.17 18.39
CA PHE A 99 -11.40 9.61 18.73
C PHE A 99 -12.57 10.24 17.96
N PHE A 100 -12.33 11.37 17.31
CA PHE A 100 -13.29 12.12 16.51
C PHE A 100 -12.66 12.40 15.13
N PRO A 101 -12.56 11.38 14.27
CA PRO A 101 -11.91 11.49 12.96
C PRO A 101 -12.64 12.48 12.05
N SER A 102 -11.90 13.06 11.11
CA SER A 102 -12.50 13.90 10.06
C SER A 102 -13.21 13.06 9.00
N ASP A 103 -14.06 13.68 8.20
CA ASP A 103 -14.75 13.02 7.08
C ASP A 103 -13.75 12.40 6.08
N LYS A 104 -12.58 13.03 5.90
CA LYS A 104 -11.48 12.51 5.09
C LYS A 104 -10.88 11.23 5.71
N ASP A 105 -10.64 11.25 7.03
CA ASP A 105 -10.13 10.08 7.73
C ASP A 105 -11.11 8.89 7.64
N ILE A 106 -12.40 9.15 7.84
CA ILE A 106 -13.46 8.15 7.72
C ILE A 106 -13.48 7.58 6.30
N ARG A 107 -13.46 8.42 5.26
CA ARG A 107 -13.45 7.97 3.86
C ARG A 107 -12.23 7.10 3.55
N ASN A 108 -11.06 7.47 4.05
CA ASN A 108 -9.83 6.70 3.85
C ASN A 108 -9.89 5.33 4.54
N ILE A 109 -10.40 5.26 5.78
CA ILE A 109 -10.57 3.99 6.51
C ILE A 109 -11.58 3.10 5.78
N MET A 110 -12.71 3.67 5.36
CA MET A 110 -13.74 2.94 4.62
C MET A 110 -13.22 2.43 3.27
N GLY A 111 -12.52 3.27 2.51
CA GLY A 111 -11.90 2.88 1.24
C GLY A 111 -10.90 1.74 1.44
N SER A 112 -9.97 1.89 2.38
CA SER A 112 -9.01 0.84 2.71
C SER A 112 -9.66 -0.47 3.13
N HIS A 113 -10.80 -0.42 3.84
CA HIS A 113 -11.53 -1.62 4.19
C HIS A 113 -12.20 -2.25 2.98
N LYS A 114 -12.84 -1.45 2.11
CA LYS A 114 -13.39 -1.92 0.83
C LYS A 114 -12.33 -2.60 -0.01
N ASP A 115 -11.17 -1.99 -0.19
CA ASP A 115 -10.07 -2.56 -0.98
C ASP A 115 -9.60 -3.91 -0.41
N GLN A 116 -9.61 -4.06 0.93
CA GLN A 116 -9.28 -5.32 1.60
C GLN A 116 -10.35 -6.40 1.41
N THR A 117 -11.62 -6.02 1.32
CA THR A 117 -12.76 -6.95 1.17
C THR A 117 -13.13 -7.21 -0.29
N GLN A 118 -12.72 -6.34 -1.22
CA GLN A 118 -13.10 -6.39 -2.62
C GLN A 118 -12.44 -7.56 -3.35
N PHE A 119 -11.28 -8.03 -2.88
CA PHE A 119 -10.72 -9.31 -3.31
C PHE A 119 -11.24 -10.38 -2.36
N SER A 120 -12.40 -10.95 -2.69
CA SER A 120 -13.02 -11.98 -1.84
C SER A 120 -12.09 -13.20 -1.73
N LYS A 121 -12.14 -13.90 -0.59
CA LYS A 121 -11.58 -15.26 -0.51
C LYS A 121 -12.19 -16.15 -1.60
N ASP A 122 -13.46 -15.92 -1.93
CA ASP A 122 -14.20 -16.64 -2.95
C ASP A 122 -13.60 -16.41 -4.34
N ASP A 123 -13.10 -15.21 -4.64
CA ASP A 123 -12.44 -14.93 -5.93
C ASP A 123 -11.14 -15.73 -6.04
N LYS A 124 -10.41 -15.93 -4.93
CA LYS A 124 -9.20 -16.75 -4.92
C LYS A 124 -9.51 -18.24 -5.08
N GLU A 125 -10.58 -18.72 -4.46
CA GLU A 125 -11.02 -20.12 -4.58
C GLU A 125 -11.56 -20.41 -5.99
N ASN A 126 -12.37 -19.52 -6.55
CA ASN A 126 -12.86 -19.63 -7.94
C ASN A 126 -11.71 -19.59 -8.95
N LEU A 127 -10.70 -18.72 -8.72
CA LEU A 127 -9.53 -18.66 -9.58
C LEU A 127 -8.71 -19.96 -9.52
N LYS A 128 -8.54 -20.54 -8.32
CA LYS A 128 -7.91 -21.85 -8.16
C LYS A 128 -8.66 -22.94 -8.90
N GLN A 129 -9.98 -23.00 -8.72
CA GLN A 129 -10.82 -23.99 -9.40
C GLN A 129 -10.72 -23.87 -10.93
N MET A 130 -10.76 -22.64 -11.46
CA MET A 130 -10.57 -22.40 -12.90
C MET A 130 -9.22 -22.90 -13.41
N ILE A 131 -8.15 -22.75 -12.63
CA ILE A 131 -6.81 -23.23 -13.02
C ILE A 131 -6.75 -24.74 -13.00
N ASP A 132 -7.32 -25.37 -11.97
CA ASP A 132 -7.38 -26.83 -11.87
C ASP A 132 -8.15 -27.39 -13.08
N ASP A 133 -9.30 -26.81 -13.42
CA ASP A 133 -10.11 -27.19 -14.58
C ASP A 133 -9.34 -27.00 -15.91
N PHE A 134 -8.61 -25.89 -16.07
CA PHE A 134 -7.81 -25.61 -17.27
C PHE A 134 -6.59 -26.52 -17.39
N SER A 135 -5.90 -26.81 -16.29
CA SER A 135 -4.74 -27.70 -16.24
C SER A 135 -5.15 -29.13 -16.56
N ASN A 136 -6.33 -29.56 -16.10
CA ASN A 136 -6.88 -30.87 -16.44
C ASN A 136 -7.27 -30.98 -17.92
N ALA A 137 -7.67 -29.86 -18.56
CA ALA A 137 -8.03 -29.84 -19.97
C ALA A 137 -6.82 -29.77 -20.92
N ASN A 138 -5.67 -29.26 -20.46
CA ASN A 138 -4.47 -29.06 -21.30
C ASN A 138 -3.17 -29.44 -20.55
N GLU A 139 -2.75 -30.70 -20.64
CA GLU A 139 -1.58 -31.23 -19.91
C GLU A 139 -0.22 -30.56 -20.23
N ASN A 140 -0.12 -29.84 -21.36
CA ASN A 140 1.12 -29.18 -21.77
C ASN A 140 1.25 -27.71 -21.35
N ASP A 141 0.20 -27.11 -20.78
CA ASP A 141 0.20 -25.69 -20.45
C ASP A 141 0.59 -25.48 -18.98
N LYS A 142 1.62 -24.66 -18.74
CA LYS A 142 2.11 -24.35 -17.39
C LYS A 142 1.79 -22.91 -17.03
N PHE A 143 0.74 -22.72 -16.22
CA PHE A 143 0.40 -21.43 -15.65
C PHE A 143 1.15 -21.20 -14.34
N HIS A 144 1.66 -19.99 -14.13
CA HIS A 144 2.26 -19.56 -12.88
C HIS A 144 1.55 -18.32 -12.37
N LEU A 145 1.00 -18.40 -11.16
CA LEU A 145 0.37 -17.28 -10.47
C LEU A 145 1.27 -16.77 -9.37
N GLU A 146 1.74 -15.53 -9.50
CA GLU A 146 2.23 -14.75 -8.37
C GLU A 146 1.05 -14.02 -7.74
N ILE A 147 0.50 -14.59 -6.66
CA ILE A 147 -0.46 -13.89 -5.82
C ILE A 147 0.33 -13.24 -4.68
N SER A 148 0.51 -11.91 -4.74
CA SER A 148 1.00 -11.10 -3.63
C SER A 148 -0.11 -10.76 -2.63
#